data_AF-A0A969JW44-F1
#
_entry.id   AF-A0A969JW44-F1
#
_cell.length_a   1.000
_cell.length_b   1.000
_cell.length_c   1.000
_cell.angle_alpha   90.00
_cell.angle_beta   90.00
_cell.angle_gamma   90.00
#
_symmetry.space_group_name_H-M   'P 1'
#
loop_
_entity.id
_entity.type
_entity.pdbx_description
1 polymer ?
#
loop_
_entity_poly.entity_id
_entity_poly.type
_entity_poly.pdbx_seq_one_letter_code
_entity_poly.pdbx_strand_id
1 'polypeptide(L)'
;MAQLLEHQAVPLEQRAHLHYALAQVFRRSGDDARFLKHLFAANDTQKASAPKGGRARYQENFARLQKAFTAQALARAEVADAVQPSPIFVVGMPRSGTTLVEQIIAAHPDVASGGELDFVRGCIRQAMEAQTRQKFPLGFDRLSKAAMTALAEGYARRAR
;
A
#
# COMPACT_ATOMS: atom_id res chain seq x y z
N MET A 1 -21.51 -15.55 15.03
CA MET A 1 -20.37 -15.73 14.08
C MET A 1 -20.45 -17.07 13.35
N ALA A 2 -20.55 -18.22 14.04
CA ALA A 2 -20.70 -19.53 13.38
C ALA A 2 -21.94 -19.62 12.47
N GLN A 3 -23.11 -19.14 12.95
CA GLN A 3 -24.35 -19.08 12.15
C GLN A 3 -24.23 -18.22 10.88
N LEU A 4 -23.37 -17.18 10.88
CA LEU A 4 -23.17 -16.34 9.70
C LEU A 4 -22.34 -17.05 8.61
N LEU A 5 -21.55 -18.06 8.96
CA LEU A 5 -20.84 -18.90 8.00
C LEU A 5 -21.76 -19.88 7.27
N GLU A 6 -22.95 -20.15 7.81
CA GLU A 6 -23.96 -21.04 7.23
C GLU A 6 -24.79 -20.34 6.14
N HIS A 7 -24.78 -19.01 6.10
CA HIS A 7 -25.44 -18.23 5.07
C HIS A 7 -24.57 -18.12 3.81
N GLN A 8 -24.99 -18.78 2.73
CA GLN A 8 -24.32 -18.75 1.42
C GLN A 8 -24.23 -17.36 0.78
N ALA A 9 -25.04 -16.39 1.26
CA ALA A 9 -25.06 -15.03 0.75
C ALA A 9 -23.84 -14.18 1.19
N VAL A 10 -23.03 -14.65 2.15
CA VAL A 10 -21.86 -13.89 2.62
C VAL A 10 -20.72 -14.00 1.59
N PRO A 11 -20.19 -12.88 1.07
CA PRO A 11 -19.05 -12.88 0.16
C PRO A 11 -17.84 -13.63 0.73
N LEU A 12 -17.05 -14.28 -0.13
CA LEU A 12 -15.91 -15.11 0.29
C LEU A 12 -14.92 -14.36 1.18
N GLU A 13 -14.62 -13.09 0.87
CA GLU A 13 -13.72 -12.26 1.69
C GLU A 13 -14.25 -12.07 3.13
N GLN A 14 -15.55 -11.78 3.26
CA GLN A 14 -16.20 -11.65 4.56
C GLN A 14 -16.24 -13.00 5.31
N ARG A 15 -16.42 -14.12 4.60
CA ARG A 15 -16.33 -15.47 5.19
C ARG A 15 -14.94 -15.77 5.73
N ALA A 16 -13.88 -15.40 4.99
CA ALA A 16 -12.50 -15.55 5.46
C ALA A 16 -12.28 -14.77 6.77
N HIS A 17 -12.73 -13.52 6.85
CA HIS A 17 -12.66 -12.71 8.08
C HIS A 17 -13.40 -13.35 9.26
N LEU A 18 -14.60 -13.89 9.03
CA LEU A 18 -15.35 -14.62 10.06
C LEU A 18 -14.59 -15.85 10.57
N HIS A 19 -13.96 -16.61 9.67
CA HIS A 19 -13.12 -17.75 10.06
C HIS A 19 -11.89 -17.31 10.89
N TYR A 20 -11.18 -16.25 10.51
CA TYR A 20 -10.06 -15.74 11.33
C TYR A 20 -10.51 -15.29 12.73
N ALA A 21 -11.65 -14.62 12.82
CA ALA A 21 -12.14 -14.15 14.11
C ALA A 21 -12.59 -15.32 15.00
N LEU A 22 -13.22 -16.36 14.45
CA LEU A 22 -13.48 -17.61 15.18
C LEU A 22 -12.19 -18.32 15.61
N ALA A 23 -11.17 -18.35 14.74
CA ALA A 23 -9.86 -18.88 15.10
C ALA A 23 -9.27 -18.12 16.30
N GLN A 24 -9.34 -16.78 16.34
CA GLN A 24 -8.89 -16.00 17.49
C GLN A 24 -9.67 -16.31 18.77
N VAL A 25 -10.98 -16.51 18.69
CA VAL A 25 -11.81 -16.91 19.84
C VAL A 25 -11.37 -18.26 20.39
N PHE A 26 -11.22 -19.27 19.53
CA PHE A 26 -10.82 -20.61 19.97
C PHE A 26 -9.37 -20.68 20.46
N ARG A 27 -8.48 -19.86 19.89
CA ARG A 27 -7.12 -19.69 20.40
C ARG A 27 -7.12 -19.17 21.83
N ARG A 28 -7.99 -18.20 22.14
CA ARG A 28 -8.12 -17.63 23.50
C ARG A 28 -8.76 -18.61 24.49
N SER A 29 -9.64 -19.50 24.02
CA SER A 29 -10.27 -20.51 24.86
C SER A 29 -9.43 -21.79 25.03
N GLY A 30 -8.24 -21.87 24.41
CA GLY A 30 -7.37 -23.05 24.44
C GLY A 30 -7.89 -24.26 23.64
N ASP A 31 -8.84 -24.05 22.72
CA ASP A 31 -9.35 -25.12 21.86
C ASP A 31 -8.58 -25.17 20.54
N ASP A 32 -7.45 -25.87 20.56
CA ASP A 32 -6.50 -25.93 19.44
C ASP A 32 -7.13 -26.59 18.20
N ALA A 33 -7.99 -27.60 18.39
CA ALA A 33 -8.64 -28.30 17.28
C ALA A 33 -9.55 -27.36 16.49
N ARG A 34 -10.41 -26.58 17.18
CA ARG A 34 -11.27 -25.61 16.51
C ARG A 34 -10.49 -24.39 16.03
N PHE A 35 -9.46 -23.96 16.75
CA PHE A 35 -8.55 -22.92 16.28
C PHE A 35 -7.95 -23.27 14.91
N LEU A 36 -7.29 -24.44 14.78
CA LEU A 36 -6.66 -24.88 13.54
C LEU A 36 -7.70 -25.06 12.42
N LYS A 37 -8.84 -25.67 12.72
CA LYS A 37 -9.95 -25.82 11.75
C LYS A 37 -10.35 -24.47 11.14
N HIS A 38 -10.59 -23.47 11.98
CA HIS A 38 -11.02 -22.16 11.51
C HIS A 38 -9.88 -21.38 10.85
N LEU A 39 -8.64 -21.54 11.30
CA LEU A 39 -7.47 -20.91 10.67
C LEU A 39 -7.25 -21.43 9.24
N PHE A 40 -7.29 -22.74 9.04
CA PHE A 40 -7.12 -23.32 7.70
C PHE A 40 -8.27 -22.95 6.78
N ALA A 41 -9.52 -23.02 7.26
CA ALA A 41 -10.68 -22.59 6.49
C ALA A 41 -10.60 -21.10 6.09
N ALA A 42 -10.05 -20.23 6.96
CA ALA A 42 -9.82 -18.83 6.64
C ALA A 42 -8.82 -18.66 5.48
N ASN A 43 -7.67 -19.33 5.58
CA ASN A 43 -6.61 -19.29 4.57
C ASN A 43 -7.10 -19.80 3.21
N ASP A 44 -7.81 -20.93 3.19
CA ASP A 44 -8.35 -21.50 1.96
C ASP A 44 -9.42 -20.60 1.33
N THR A 45 -10.31 -20.03 2.15
CA THR A 45 -11.34 -19.10 1.68
C THR A 45 -10.73 -17.82 1.12
N GLN A 46 -9.71 -17.25 1.80
CA GLN A 46 -9.00 -16.07 1.32
C GLN A 46 -8.24 -16.33 0.02
N LYS A 47 -7.63 -17.52 -0.10
CA LYS A 47 -6.99 -17.94 -1.35
C LYS A 47 -8.02 -18.05 -2.48
N ALA A 48 -9.21 -18.57 -2.21
CA ALA A 48 -10.30 -18.68 -3.18
C ALA A 48 -10.92 -17.31 -3.55
N SER A 49 -10.93 -16.34 -2.62
CA SER A 49 -11.40 -14.97 -2.88
C SER A 49 -10.37 -14.10 -3.61
N ALA A 50 -9.12 -14.54 -3.68
CA ALA A 50 -8.06 -13.78 -4.33
C ALA A 50 -8.40 -13.54 -5.81
N PRO A 51 -8.26 -12.30 -6.32
CA PRO A 51 -8.49 -12.02 -7.73
C PRO A 51 -7.65 -12.91 -8.65
N LYS A 52 -8.30 -13.56 -9.62
CA LYS A 52 -7.59 -14.29 -10.67
C LYS A 52 -6.72 -13.33 -11.49
N GLY A 53 -5.58 -13.82 -11.98
CA GLY A 53 -4.68 -13.04 -12.83
C GLY A 53 -3.74 -12.09 -12.08
N GLY A 54 -3.58 -12.24 -10.75
CA GLY A 54 -2.65 -11.40 -9.97
C GLY A 54 -1.26 -11.29 -10.59
N ARG A 55 -0.67 -12.42 -11.05
CA ARG A 55 0.63 -12.43 -11.72
C ARG A 55 0.66 -11.60 -13.00
N ALA A 56 -0.32 -11.79 -13.88
CA ALA A 56 -0.41 -11.04 -15.14
C ALA A 56 -0.57 -9.53 -14.87
N ARG A 57 -1.42 -9.16 -13.89
CA ARG A 57 -1.60 -7.77 -13.46
C ARG A 57 -0.30 -7.16 -12.89
N TYR A 58 0.45 -7.92 -12.10
CA TYR A 58 1.77 -7.49 -11.62
C TYR A 58 2.74 -7.27 -12.78
N GLN A 59 2.81 -8.21 -13.72
CA GLN A 59 3.67 -8.10 -14.91
C GLN A 59 3.32 -6.87 -15.75
N GLU A 60 2.03 -6.61 -15.98
CA GLU A 60 1.56 -5.43 -16.70
C GLU A 60 1.94 -4.13 -15.98
N ASN A 61 1.75 -4.07 -14.65
CA ASN A 61 2.15 -2.91 -13.86
C ASN A 61 3.67 -2.66 -13.92
N PHE A 62 4.49 -3.71 -13.83
CA PHE A 62 5.94 -3.60 -13.98
C PHE A 62 6.33 -3.12 -15.38
N ALA A 63 5.72 -3.65 -16.43
CA ALA A 63 5.97 -3.20 -17.80
C ALA A 63 5.61 -1.71 -17.99
N ARG A 64 4.53 -1.23 -17.36
CA ARG A 64 4.16 0.20 -17.36
C ARG A 64 5.19 1.06 -16.63
N LEU A 65 5.70 0.61 -15.49
CA LEU A 65 6.76 1.30 -14.74
C LEU A 65 8.04 1.40 -15.57
N GLN A 66 8.49 0.30 -16.17
CA GLN A 66 9.69 0.26 -17.02
C GLN A 66 9.59 1.20 -18.23
N LYS A 67 8.41 1.27 -18.86
CA LYS A 67 8.16 2.19 -19.98
C LYS A 67 8.17 3.66 -19.57
N ALA A 68 7.69 3.97 -18.36
CA ALA A 68 7.67 5.33 -17.86
C ALA A 68 9.07 5.78 -17.40
N PHE A 69 9.67 5.06 -16.45
CA PHE A 69 10.90 5.44 -15.76
C PHE A 69 12.17 5.05 -16.54
N THR A 70 12.31 5.55 -17.76
CA THR A 70 13.54 5.42 -18.54
C THR A 70 14.60 6.42 -18.08
N ALA A 71 15.88 6.16 -18.37
CA ALA A 71 16.96 7.11 -18.07
C ALA A 71 16.70 8.50 -18.68
N GLN A 72 16.15 8.56 -19.90
CA GLN A 72 15.81 9.80 -20.57
C GLN A 72 14.65 10.54 -19.88
N ALA A 73 13.62 9.81 -19.44
CA ALA A 73 12.50 10.39 -18.71
C ALA A 73 12.95 10.95 -17.35
N LEU A 74 13.80 10.20 -16.63
CA LEU A 74 14.39 10.64 -15.36
C LEU A 74 15.26 11.89 -15.54
N ALA A 75 16.05 11.97 -16.62
CA ALA A 75 16.88 13.14 -16.90
C ALA A 75 16.08 14.39 -17.29
N ARG A 76 14.84 14.22 -17.79
CA ARG A 76 13.93 15.32 -18.14
C ARG A 76 13.00 15.72 -17.01
N ALA A 77 12.80 14.84 -16.03
CA ALA A 77 11.89 15.09 -14.94
C ALA A 77 12.36 16.28 -14.10
N GLU A 78 11.46 17.24 -13.91
CA GLU A 78 11.71 18.36 -13.02
C GLU A 78 11.72 17.88 -11.55
N VAL A 79 12.54 18.54 -10.73
CA VAL A 79 12.65 18.25 -9.30
C VAL A 79 11.98 19.36 -8.51
N ALA A 80 11.19 18.96 -7.50
CA ALA A 80 10.55 19.88 -6.58
C ALA A 80 11.58 20.73 -5.83
N ASP A 81 11.17 21.92 -5.39
CA ASP A 81 11.93 22.65 -4.37
C ASP A 81 11.92 21.88 -3.04
N ALA A 82 12.98 22.07 -2.25
CA ALA A 82 13.10 21.40 -0.96
C ALA A 82 11.98 21.85 -0.01
N VAL A 83 11.34 20.88 0.64
CA VAL A 83 10.34 21.12 1.68
C VAL A 83 10.94 20.84 3.05
N GLN A 84 10.54 21.64 4.04
CA GLN A 84 10.93 21.46 5.44
C GLN A 84 9.68 21.23 6.30
N PRO A 85 9.68 20.27 7.25
CA PRO A 85 10.71 19.24 7.43
C PRO A 85 10.80 18.30 6.22
N SER A 86 12.01 17.76 5.96
CA SER A 86 12.25 16.86 4.83
C SER A 86 11.74 15.45 5.14
N PRO A 87 10.88 14.85 4.30
CA PRO A 87 10.36 13.52 4.55
C PRO A 87 11.38 12.42 4.24
N ILE A 88 11.47 11.42 5.13
CA ILE A 88 12.25 10.19 4.91
C ILE A 88 11.28 9.08 4.47
N PHE A 89 11.50 8.51 3.29
CA PHE A 89 10.70 7.39 2.78
C PHE A 89 11.44 6.07 2.99
N VAL A 90 10.86 5.16 3.78
CA VAL A 90 11.32 3.77 3.90
C VAL A 90 10.57 2.93 2.85
N VAL A 91 11.28 2.40 1.85
CA VAL A 91 10.70 1.61 0.76
C VAL A 91 11.19 0.17 0.83
N GLY A 92 10.27 -0.79 0.71
CA GLY A 92 10.58 -2.21 0.75
C GLY A 92 9.40 -3.08 0.35
N MET A 93 9.63 -4.39 0.25
CA MET A 93 8.56 -5.36 0.03
C MET A 93 7.78 -5.59 1.33
N PRO A 94 6.49 -5.97 1.28
CA PRO A 94 5.77 -6.38 2.48
C PRO A 94 6.55 -7.46 3.25
N ARG A 95 6.64 -7.30 4.57
CA ARG A 95 7.35 -8.21 5.48
C ARG A 95 8.89 -8.20 5.34
N SER A 96 9.49 -7.16 4.75
CA SER A 96 10.96 -6.99 4.69
C SER A 96 11.56 -6.18 5.84
N GLY A 97 10.81 -5.98 6.94
CA GLY A 97 11.30 -5.26 8.12
C GLY A 97 11.30 -3.72 8.00
N THR A 98 10.51 -3.14 7.09
CA THR A 98 10.40 -1.67 6.94
C THR A 98 9.96 -0.97 8.23
N THR A 99 9.05 -1.57 9.00
CA THR A 99 8.63 -1.06 10.31
C THR A 99 9.78 -1.00 11.31
N LEU A 100 10.66 -2.01 11.31
CA LEU A 100 11.84 -2.00 12.19
C LEU A 100 12.82 -0.89 11.77
N VAL A 101 13.03 -0.73 10.46
CA VAL A 101 13.88 0.35 9.93
C VAL A 101 13.33 1.73 10.31
N GLU A 102 12.02 1.94 10.17
CA GLU A 102 11.35 3.17 10.62
C GLU A 102 11.57 3.41 12.11
N GLN A 103 11.36 2.40 12.95
CA GLN A 103 11.57 2.51 14.40
C GLN A 103 13.01 2.87 14.77
N ILE A 104 14.01 2.31 14.07
CA ILE A 104 15.42 2.65 14.28
C ILE A 104 15.67 4.13 13.91
N ILE A 105 15.14 4.60 12.80
CA ILE A 105 15.30 5.99 12.34
C ILE A 105 14.60 6.97 13.29
N ALA A 106 13.37 6.65 13.72
CA ALA A 106 12.56 7.45 14.63
C ALA A 106 13.08 7.46 16.09
N ALA A 107 14.10 6.66 16.41
CA ALA A 107 14.79 6.76 17.69
C ALA A 107 15.67 8.02 17.79
N HIS A 108 15.94 8.71 16.67
CA HIS A 108 16.67 9.97 16.65
C HIS A 108 15.77 11.13 17.11
N PRO A 109 16.24 12.05 18.00
CA PRO A 109 15.41 13.11 18.57
C PRO A 109 14.78 14.07 17.55
N ASP A 110 15.46 14.29 16.41
CA ASP A 110 14.97 15.19 15.35
C ASP A 110 14.07 14.49 14.31
N VAL A 111 13.70 13.22 14.52
CA VAL A 111 12.93 12.45 13.55
C VAL A 111 11.66 11.89 14.18
N ALA A 112 10.51 12.18 13.57
CA ALA A 112 9.23 11.61 13.95
C ALA A 112 8.84 10.46 13.01
N SER A 113 8.25 9.40 13.56
CA SER A 113 7.62 8.32 12.78
C SER A 113 6.33 8.82 12.13
N GLY A 114 6.14 8.47 10.86
CA GLY A 114 4.95 8.83 10.08
C GLY A 114 3.96 7.68 9.90
N GLY A 115 4.40 6.44 10.12
CA GLY A 115 3.61 5.23 9.88
C GLY A 115 3.32 4.99 8.39
N GLU A 116 2.29 4.17 8.13
CA GLU A 116 1.86 3.85 6.77
C GLU A 116 0.84 4.89 6.25
N LEU A 117 1.34 5.93 5.57
CA LEU A 117 0.52 7.03 5.02
C LEU A 117 0.11 6.79 3.56
N ASP A 118 -1.20 6.58 3.32
CA ASP A 118 -1.71 6.26 1.98
C ASP A 118 -1.92 7.46 1.04
N PHE A 119 -1.87 8.69 1.56
CA PHE A 119 -2.28 9.88 0.79
C PHE A 119 -1.28 10.31 -0.30
N VAL A 120 -0.04 9.80 -0.31
CA VAL A 120 0.95 10.10 -1.35
C VAL A 120 0.42 9.73 -2.75
N ARG A 121 -0.32 8.62 -2.85
CA ARG A 121 -0.94 8.16 -4.10
C ARG A 121 -1.97 9.18 -4.60
N GLY A 122 -2.75 9.75 -3.68
CA GLY A 122 -3.73 10.78 -3.98
C GLY A 122 -3.09 12.06 -4.50
N CYS A 123 -1.99 12.50 -3.87
CA CYS A 123 -1.23 13.69 -4.29
C CYS A 123 -0.66 13.52 -5.71
N ILE A 124 -0.03 12.38 -5.98
CA ILE A 124 0.49 12.04 -7.32
C ILE A 124 -0.63 12.02 -8.35
N ARG A 125 -1.74 11.34 -8.06
CA ARG A 125 -2.88 11.25 -8.98
C ARG A 125 -3.42 12.64 -9.35
N GLN A 126 -3.61 13.50 -8.35
CA GLN A 126 -4.12 14.86 -8.57
C GLN A 126 -3.19 15.69 -9.46
N ALA A 127 -1.87 15.64 -9.23
CA ALA A 127 -0.89 16.35 -10.05
C ALA A 127 -0.87 15.83 -11.50
N MET A 128 -0.90 14.51 -11.67
CA MET A 128 -0.91 13.86 -12.99
C MET A 128 -2.18 14.20 -13.78
N GLU A 129 -3.36 14.11 -13.16
CA GLU A 129 -4.63 14.43 -13.80
C GLU A 129 -4.69 15.90 -14.22
N ALA A 130 -4.24 16.82 -13.37
CA ALA A 130 -4.27 18.26 -13.62
C ALA A 130 -3.39 18.68 -14.81
N GLN A 131 -2.22 18.06 -14.99
CA GLN A 131 -1.23 18.54 -15.95
C GLN A 131 -1.06 17.67 -17.20
N THR A 132 -1.13 16.35 -17.05
CA THR A 132 -0.79 15.42 -18.15
C THR A 132 -2.02 14.72 -18.74
N ARG A 133 -3.13 14.69 -17.99
CA ARG A 133 -4.33 13.87 -18.27
C ARG A 133 -4.00 12.38 -18.45
N GLN A 134 -2.85 11.93 -17.95
CA GLN A 134 -2.42 10.53 -17.99
C GLN A 134 -2.45 9.92 -16.59
N LYS A 135 -2.63 8.60 -16.53
CA LYS A 135 -2.53 7.86 -15.27
C LYS A 135 -1.06 7.58 -14.97
N PHE A 136 -0.65 7.84 -13.73
CA PHE A 136 0.65 7.39 -13.21
C PHE A 136 0.87 5.90 -13.55
N PRO A 137 2.08 5.51 -14.01
CA PRO A 137 3.32 6.30 -14.07
C PRO A 137 3.57 7.07 -15.39
N LEU A 138 2.68 6.98 -16.37
CA LEU A 138 2.94 7.53 -17.71
C LEU A 138 2.85 9.06 -17.71
N GLY A 139 3.87 9.73 -18.24
CA GLY A 139 3.95 11.19 -18.35
C GLY A 139 4.48 11.91 -17.11
N PHE A 140 5.03 11.19 -16.13
CA PHE A 140 5.60 11.82 -14.91
C PHE A 140 6.71 12.82 -15.23
N ASP A 141 7.48 12.58 -16.30
CA ASP A 141 8.55 13.42 -16.83
C ASP A 141 8.05 14.75 -17.43
N ARG A 142 6.73 14.91 -17.56
CA ARG A 142 6.07 16.13 -18.03
C ARG A 142 5.53 16.98 -16.89
N LEU A 143 5.66 16.54 -15.64
CA LEU A 143 5.29 17.35 -14.50
C LEU A 143 6.23 18.55 -14.43
N SER A 144 5.67 19.76 -14.38
CA SER A 144 6.49 20.96 -14.24
C SER A 144 7.06 21.04 -12.82
N LYS A 145 8.16 21.79 -12.67
CA LYS A 145 8.72 22.08 -11.35
C LYS A 145 7.68 22.60 -10.35
N ALA A 146 6.80 23.50 -10.78
CA ALA A 146 5.71 24.01 -9.95
C ALA A 146 4.74 22.91 -9.47
N ALA A 147 4.40 21.95 -10.35
CA ALA A 147 3.56 20.81 -9.97
C ALA A 147 4.27 19.86 -9.01
N MET A 148 5.57 19.61 -9.22
CA MET A 148 6.41 18.81 -8.33
C MET A 148 6.53 19.45 -6.94
N THR A 149 6.79 20.76 -6.87
CA THR A 149 6.82 21.53 -5.62
C THR A 149 5.45 21.50 -4.93
N ALA A 150 4.35 21.72 -5.65
CA ALA A 150 3.01 21.65 -5.07
C ALA A 150 2.68 20.26 -4.50
N LEU A 151 3.14 19.18 -5.15
CA LEU A 151 3.02 17.81 -4.66
C LEU A 151 3.83 17.61 -3.38
N ALA A 152 5.09 18.04 -3.36
CA ALA A 152 5.97 17.94 -2.20
C ALA A 152 5.40 18.69 -0.98
N GLU A 153 4.94 19.93 -1.18
CA GLU A 153 4.29 20.70 -0.12
C GLU A 153 2.96 20.08 0.33
N GLY A 154 2.17 19.57 -0.63
CA GLY A 154 0.91 18.89 -0.33
C GLY A 154 1.10 17.64 0.51
N TYR A 155 2.18 16.89 0.26
CA TYR A 155 2.60 15.78 1.11
C TYR A 155 3.03 16.29 2.49
N ALA A 156 3.95 17.27 2.55
CA ALA A 156 4.49 17.79 3.80
C ALA A 156 3.41 18.37 4.73
N ARG A 157 2.39 19.05 4.20
CA ARG A 157 1.27 19.57 5.00
C ARG A 157 0.42 18.49 5.66
N ARG A 158 0.32 17.31 5.04
CA ARG A 158 -0.50 16.19 5.54
C ARG A 158 0.27 15.23 6.44
N ALA A 159 1.60 15.22 6.32
CA ALA A 159 2.49 14.36 7.10
C ALA A 159 2.90 14.96 8.45
N ARG A 160 2.51 16.21 8.72
CA ARG A 160 2.75 16.91 9.99
C ARG A 160 1.65 16.64 11.01
#